data_AF-A0A8D8QDZ3-F1
#
_entry.id   AF-A0A8D8QDZ3-F1
#
_cell.length_a   1.000
_cell.length_b   1.000
_cell.length_c   1.000
_cell.angle_alpha   90.00
_cell.angle_beta   90.00
_cell.angle_gamma   90.00
#
_symmetry.space_group_name_H-M   'P 1'
#
loop_
_entity.id
_entity.type
_entity.pdbx_description
1 polymer ?
#
loop_
_entity_poly.entity_id
_entity_poly.type
_entity_poly.pdbx_seq_one_letter_code
_entity_poly.pdbx_strand_id
1 'polypeptide(L)'
;MSLPNVCCRGGENITASRGGQLDYSEYLKLDQLLSCQQMLSVDKSQGQCTGIHDEHLFIITHQAYELWFKQILFELDSVRNVFHNSMVDERKTLEILKKLNRIVTIFKILVDQVSILETMSPLDFMQFRDYLCPASGFQSLQFRLLENKLGLKSEQRVRFNQHYSNVFDSKNEYLVAVERSEQEPSLLKLVEKWLERTPGLETDGFDFWTKYQRCVQEMLNNRKDSALEEDNESAQSCRIADYKKRKEMFQTVFDQEVHQALLARGERRLSHRALQGAIFITMYRDEARFTLPSQILSALMDIDCLMAKWRHNHVLMVQRMIGSQHLGTGGTSGYQYLRSTLSDRYKIFLDLFNVSSFLLPKQYIPPLNGPIKCQLSGYQQELDHGEL
;
A
#
# COMPACT_ATOMS: atom_id res chain seq x y z
N MET A 1 -5.55 13.92 -13.86
CA MET A 1 -6.39 15.01 -14.40
C MET A 1 -7.73 14.98 -13.71
N SER A 2 -8.19 16.16 -13.30
CA SER A 2 -9.16 16.52 -12.26
C SER A 2 -10.62 16.14 -12.57
N LEU A 3 -11.41 15.88 -11.52
CA LEU A 3 -12.87 15.72 -11.57
C LEU A 3 -13.57 17.02 -12.01
N PRO A 4 -14.78 16.96 -12.60
CA PRO A 4 -15.41 18.09 -13.29
C PRO A 4 -16.01 19.13 -12.31
N ASN A 5 -15.83 20.41 -12.63
CA ASN A 5 -16.44 21.54 -11.92
C ASN A 5 -17.93 21.64 -12.26
N VAL A 6 -18.77 21.60 -11.22
CA VAL A 6 -20.18 22.00 -11.30
C VAL A 6 -20.25 23.52 -11.47
N CYS A 7 -20.93 23.94 -12.53
CA CYS A 7 -21.14 25.33 -12.92
C CYS A 7 -22.24 25.97 -12.06
N CYS A 8 -21.88 26.95 -11.24
CA CYS A 8 -22.84 27.87 -10.63
C CYS A 8 -22.67 29.25 -11.26
N ARG A 9 -23.73 29.72 -11.95
CA ARG A 9 -23.85 31.10 -12.43
C ARG A 9 -24.11 32.03 -11.25
N GLY A 10 -23.26 33.05 -11.12
CA GLY A 10 -23.46 34.20 -10.23
C GLY A 10 -22.32 35.17 -10.50
N GLY A 11 -22.59 36.19 -11.31
CA GLY A 11 -21.58 37.15 -11.75
C GLY A 11 -21.28 38.17 -10.66
N GLU A 12 -20.04 38.22 -10.23
CA GLU A 12 -19.40 39.43 -9.74
C GLU A 12 -17.98 39.52 -10.33
N ASN A 13 -17.71 40.65 -10.97
CA ASN A 13 -16.44 40.98 -11.59
C ASN A 13 -15.35 41.13 -10.51
N ILE A 14 -14.55 40.10 -10.30
CA ILE A 14 -13.30 40.26 -9.56
C ILE A 14 -12.27 40.85 -10.53
N THR A 15 -12.19 42.17 -10.50
CA THR A 15 -11.08 42.92 -11.08
C THR A 15 -9.81 42.51 -10.33
N ALA A 16 -8.89 41.87 -11.03
CA ALA A 16 -7.57 41.56 -10.50
C ALA A 16 -6.83 42.87 -10.21
N SER A 17 -6.84 43.28 -8.94
CA SER A 17 -6.01 44.38 -8.45
C SER A 17 -4.55 43.93 -8.49
N ARG A 18 -3.78 44.56 -9.37
CA ARG A 18 -2.32 44.47 -9.41
C ARG A 18 -1.77 45.04 -8.10
N GLY A 19 -1.38 44.19 -7.15
CA GLY A 19 -0.66 44.57 -5.93
C GLY A 19 -1.20 44.01 -4.59
N GLY A 20 -2.20 43.13 -4.59
CA GLY A 20 -2.70 42.51 -3.36
C GLY A 20 -1.78 41.42 -2.82
N GLN A 21 -1.31 41.57 -1.57
CA GLN A 21 -0.57 40.55 -0.84
C GLN A 21 -1.53 39.36 -0.61
N LEU A 22 -1.15 38.15 -1.05
CA LEU A 22 -1.97 36.94 -0.90
C LEU A 22 -2.27 36.70 0.59
N ASP A 23 -3.55 36.76 0.98
CA ASP A 23 -3.95 36.53 2.37
C ASP A 23 -3.97 35.03 2.71
N TYR A 24 -3.57 34.69 3.94
CA TYR A 24 -3.51 33.30 4.41
C TYR A 24 -4.88 32.62 4.40
N SER A 25 -5.92 33.34 4.82
CA SER A 25 -7.28 32.81 4.94
C SER A 25 -7.90 32.57 3.57
N GLU A 26 -7.62 33.47 2.62
CA GLU A 26 -8.04 33.34 1.23
C GLU A 26 -7.34 32.16 0.53
N TYR A 27 -6.01 32.04 0.70
CA TYR A 27 -5.23 30.95 0.08
C TYR A 27 -5.68 29.56 0.53
N LEU A 28 -5.90 29.38 1.83
CA LEU A 28 -6.33 28.10 2.41
C LEU A 28 -7.85 27.89 2.39
N LYS A 29 -8.61 28.90 1.96
CA LYS A 29 -10.08 28.91 1.98
C LYS A 29 -10.64 28.57 3.37
N LEU A 30 -10.11 29.21 4.40
CA LEU A 30 -10.47 28.91 5.78
C LEU A 30 -11.96 29.12 6.06
N ASP A 31 -12.60 30.08 5.41
CA ASP A 31 -14.05 30.29 5.54
C ASP A 31 -14.87 29.06 5.12
N GLN A 32 -14.41 28.29 4.13
CA GLN A 32 -15.07 27.05 3.72
C GLN A 32 -14.66 25.88 4.62
N LEU A 33 -13.37 25.81 4.97
CA LEU A 33 -12.84 24.71 5.77
C LEU A 33 -13.34 24.73 7.22
N LEU A 34 -13.44 25.91 7.83
CA LEU A 34 -13.83 26.13 9.23
C LEU A 34 -15.33 26.39 9.41
N SER A 35 -16.14 26.24 8.35
CA SER A 35 -17.61 26.33 8.41
C SER A 35 -18.33 25.01 8.12
N CYS A 36 -17.59 23.94 7.83
CA CYS A 36 -18.17 22.64 7.49
C CYS A 36 -18.42 21.72 8.70
N GLN A 37 -18.24 22.22 9.93
CA GLN A 37 -18.44 21.47 11.19
C GLN A 37 -19.90 21.56 11.68
N GLN A 38 -20.78 20.77 11.07
CA GLN A 38 -22.21 20.74 11.43
C GLN A 38 -22.54 19.54 12.33
N MET A 39 -22.82 19.82 13.60
CA MET A 39 -23.26 18.81 14.58
C MET A 39 -24.75 18.49 14.41
N LEU A 40 -25.09 17.22 14.26
CA LEU A 40 -26.46 16.72 14.12
C LEU A 40 -27.20 16.66 15.46
N SER A 41 -26.49 16.55 16.58
CA SER A 41 -27.10 16.61 17.92
C SER A 41 -27.65 17.99 18.29
N VAL A 42 -27.32 19.04 17.52
CA VAL A 42 -27.87 20.38 17.73
C VAL A 42 -29.27 20.45 17.12
N ASP A 43 -30.30 20.23 17.93
CA ASP A 43 -31.68 20.42 17.52
C ASP A 43 -32.19 21.82 17.89
N LYS A 44 -32.09 22.75 16.94
CA LYS A 44 -32.63 24.12 17.08
C LYS A 44 -34.16 24.15 17.19
N SER A 45 -34.86 23.09 16.78
CA SER A 45 -36.33 23.03 16.80
C SER A 45 -36.89 22.64 18.17
N GLN A 46 -36.12 21.91 18.99
CA GLN A 46 -36.48 21.54 20.36
C GLN A 46 -35.96 22.51 21.43
N GLY A 47 -35.40 23.66 21.02
CA GLY A 47 -34.80 24.64 21.94
C GLY A 47 -33.45 24.19 22.53
N GLN A 48 -32.87 23.10 22.03
CA GLN A 48 -31.58 22.59 22.46
C GLN A 48 -30.47 23.34 21.72
N CYS A 49 -30.00 24.43 22.34
CA CYS A 49 -28.96 25.28 21.77
C CYS A 49 -27.54 24.70 21.90
N THR A 50 -27.36 23.63 22.67
CA THR A 50 -26.07 23.00 22.93
C THR A 50 -26.11 21.54 22.48
N GLY A 51 -25.40 21.24 21.40
CA GLY A 51 -25.17 19.86 20.94
C GLY A 51 -24.23 19.12 21.89
N ILE A 52 -24.09 17.82 21.64
CA ILE A 52 -23.19 16.95 22.40
C ILE A 52 -21.75 17.30 22.06
N HIS A 53 -20.96 17.65 23.07
CA HIS A 53 -19.64 18.26 22.92
C HIS A 53 -18.69 17.42 22.05
N ASP A 54 -18.61 16.12 22.33
CA ASP A 54 -17.68 15.21 21.66
C ASP A 54 -18.06 14.89 20.20
N GLU A 55 -19.27 15.27 19.74
CA GLU A 55 -19.62 15.18 18.33
C GLU A 55 -18.71 16.08 17.48
N HIS A 56 -18.32 17.25 18.00
CA HIS A 56 -17.40 18.15 17.30
C HIS A 56 -16.02 17.48 17.10
N LEU A 57 -15.51 16.79 18.12
CA LEU A 57 -14.26 16.02 18.04
C LEU A 57 -14.37 14.90 17.00
N PHE A 58 -15.51 14.19 16.98
CA PHE A 58 -15.80 13.16 15.99
C PHE A 58 -15.74 13.71 14.56
N ILE A 59 -16.40 14.85 14.30
CA ILE A 59 -16.41 15.49 12.97
C ILE A 59 -15.00 15.93 12.55
N ILE A 60 -14.30 16.70 13.40
CA ILE A 60 -12.96 17.22 13.08
C ILE A 60 -11.97 16.09 12.81
N THR A 61 -12.03 15.02 13.60
CA THR A 61 -11.15 13.86 13.40
C THR A 61 -11.34 13.24 12.02
N HIS A 62 -12.60 13.01 11.60
CA HIS A 62 -12.90 12.42 10.29
C HIS A 62 -12.57 13.39 9.14
N GLN A 63 -12.83 14.68 9.29
CA GLN A 63 -12.44 15.69 8.30
C GLN A 63 -10.91 15.73 8.10
N ALA A 64 -10.14 15.68 9.19
CA ALA A 64 -8.68 15.61 9.12
C ALA A 64 -8.20 14.33 8.42
N TYR A 65 -8.81 13.16 8.70
CA TYR A 65 -8.53 11.93 7.94
C TYR A 65 -8.78 12.11 6.44
N GLU A 66 -9.92 12.69 6.04
CA GLU A 66 -10.28 12.88 4.64
C GLU A 66 -9.37 13.88 3.91
N LEU A 67 -8.86 14.91 4.60
CA LEU A 67 -7.83 15.80 4.05
C LEU A 67 -6.52 15.04 3.77
N TRP A 68 -6.08 14.21 4.70
CA TRP A 68 -4.89 13.38 4.51
C TRP A 68 -5.08 12.31 3.45
N PHE A 69 -6.25 11.67 3.36
CA PHE A 69 -6.56 10.74 2.26
C PHE A 69 -6.49 11.44 0.91
N LYS A 70 -6.99 12.67 0.81
CA LYS A 70 -6.87 13.49 -0.41
C LYS A 70 -5.40 13.75 -0.78
N GLN A 71 -4.57 14.08 0.21
CA GLN A 71 -3.13 14.28 -0.01
C GLN A 71 -2.44 12.98 -0.46
N ILE A 72 -2.75 11.84 0.17
CA ILE A 72 -2.20 10.53 -0.22
C ILE A 72 -2.62 10.20 -1.65
N LEU A 73 -3.90 10.38 -2.01
CA LEU A 73 -4.39 10.14 -3.37
C LEU A 73 -3.68 11.03 -4.40
N PHE A 74 -3.41 12.29 -4.06
CA PHE A 74 -2.68 13.22 -4.92
C PHE A 74 -1.24 12.76 -5.17
N GLU A 75 -0.51 12.33 -4.13
CA GLU A 75 0.83 11.77 -4.28
C GLU A 75 0.81 10.45 -5.06
N LEU A 76 -0.14 9.57 -4.74
CA LEU A 76 -0.29 8.25 -5.34
C LEU A 76 -0.57 8.35 -6.84
N ASP A 77 -1.50 9.22 -7.25
CA ASP A 77 -1.78 9.45 -8.67
C ASP A 77 -0.58 10.03 -9.41
N SER A 78 0.21 10.89 -8.75
CA SER A 78 1.45 11.40 -9.31
C SER A 78 2.48 10.28 -9.52
N VAL A 79 2.66 9.39 -8.53
CA VAL A 79 3.56 8.22 -8.63
C VAL A 79 3.09 7.26 -9.73
N ARG A 80 1.79 6.94 -9.78
CA ARG A 80 1.19 6.10 -10.82
C ARG A 80 1.48 6.67 -12.22
N ASN A 81 1.33 7.98 -12.41
CA ASN A 81 1.62 8.62 -13.70
C ASN A 81 3.09 8.50 -14.11
N VAL A 82 4.04 8.53 -13.16
CA VAL A 82 5.46 8.34 -13.48
C VAL A 82 5.71 6.91 -13.95
N PHE A 83 5.19 5.90 -13.24
CA PHE A 83 5.32 4.49 -13.62
C PHE A 83 4.58 4.11 -14.90
N HIS A 84 3.52 4.84 -15.26
CA HIS A 84 2.76 4.59 -16.48
C HIS A 84 3.60 4.80 -17.76
N ASN A 85 4.66 5.60 -17.69
CA ASN A 85 5.54 5.82 -18.83
C ASN A 85 6.32 4.55 -19.19
N SER A 86 6.44 4.26 -20.48
CA SER A 86 7.09 3.07 -21.02
C SER A 86 8.55 2.91 -20.60
N MET A 87 9.23 3.97 -20.20
CA MET A 87 10.50 3.88 -19.47
C MET A 87 10.47 4.84 -18.28
N VAL A 88 10.76 4.31 -17.10
CA VAL A 88 10.96 5.13 -15.90
C VAL A 88 12.37 5.68 -16.00
N ASP A 89 12.47 6.98 -16.30
CA ASP A 89 13.73 7.71 -16.22
C ASP A 89 14.29 7.57 -14.80
N GLU A 90 15.51 7.04 -14.66
CA GLU A 90 16.14 6.81 -13.36
C GLU A 90 16.22 8.09 -12.51
N ARG A 91 16.26 9.26 -13.16
CA ARG A 91 16.21 10.58 -12.48
C ARG A 91 14.89 10.81 -11.73
N LYS A 92 13.80 10.19 -12.18
CA LYS A 92 12.47 10.25 -11.54
C LYS A 92 12.31 9.22 -10.41
N THR A 93 13.22 8.24 -10.28
CA THR A 93 13.19 7.25 -9.21
C THR A 93 13.27 7.90 -7.83
N LEU A 94 14.11 8.93 -7.68
CA LEU A 94 14.20 9.70 -6.43
C LEU A 94 12.91 10.46 -6.13
N GLU A 95 12.23 10.99 -7.17
CA GLU A 95 10.95 11.67 -7.01
C GLU A 95 9.85 10.70 -6.56
N ILE A 96 9.80 9.50 -7.15
CA ILE A 96 8.88 8.42 -6.72
C ILE A 96 9.13 8.11 -5.25
N LEU A 97 10.38 7.83 -4.88
CA LEU A 97 10.74 7.46 -3.52
C LEU A 97 10.37 8.56 -2.51
N LYS A 98 10.64 9.83 -2.83
CA LYS A 98 10.26 10.98 -2.01
C LYS A 98 8.75 11.02 -1.73
N LYS A 99 7.93 10.77 -2.75
CA LYS A 99 6.47 10.78 -2.63
C LYS A 99 5.95 9.57 -1.85
N LEU A 100 6.50 8.38 -2.08
CA LEU A 100 6.17 7.19 -1.30
C LEU A 100 6.53 7.37 0.18
N ASN A 101 7.72 7.90 0.49
CA ASN A 101 8.13 8.20 1.87
C ASN A 101 7.24 9.28 2.52
N ARG A 102 6.73 10.24 1.74
CA ARG A 102 5.73 11.19 2.22
C ARG A 102 4.41 10.48 2.57
N ILE A 103 3.92 9.58 1.72
CA ILE A 103 2.73 8.77 2.01
C ILE A 103 2.94 7.95 3.29
N VAL A 104 4.09 7.29 3.45
CA VAL A 104 4.48 6.57 4.67
C VAL A 104 4.42 7.51 5.90
N THR A 105 4.95 8.72 5.78
CA THR A 105 4.96 9.70 6.88
C THR A 105 3.55 10.15 7.26
N ILE A 106 2.69 10.42 6.27
CA ILE A 106 1.28 10.76 6.51
C ILE A 106 0.58 9.60 7.21
N PHE A 107 0.77 8.35 6.75
CA PHE A 107 0.16 7.20 7.38
C PHE A 107 0.58 6.99 8.85
N LYS A 108 1.82 7.35 9.23
CA LYS A 108 2.23 7.33 10.65
C LYS A 108 1.38 8.28 11.48
N ILE A 109 1.14 9.50 10.99
CA ILE A 109 0.23 10.46 11.62
C ILE A 109 -1.19 9.89 11.71
N LEU A 110 -1.68 9.26 10.63
CA LEU A 110 -3.03 8.66 10.61
C LEU A 110 -3.21 7.53 11.64
N VAL A 111 -2.16 6.73 11.85
CA VAL A 111 -2.13 5.67 12.87
C VAL A 111 -2.20 6.28 14.28
N ASP A 112 -1.41 7.32 14.54
CA ASP A 112 -1.35 7.98 15.85
C ASP A 112 -2.61 8.81 16.14
N GLN A 113 -3.24 9.37 15.11
CA GLN A 113 -4.44 10.20 15.21
C GLN A 113 -5.64 9.46 15.82
N VAL A 114 -5.66 8.12 15.78
CA VAL A 114 -6.71 7.32 16.46
C VAL A 114 -6.74 7.62 17.96
N SER A 115 -5.58 7.88 18.59
CA SER A 115 -5.48 8.19 20.03
C SER A 115 -6.23 9.46 20.43
N ILE A 116 -6.42 10.42 19.51
CA ILE A 116 -7.20 11.64 19.75
C ILE A 116 -8.68 11.28 19.92
N LEU A 117 -9.22 10.38 19.08
CA LEU A 117 -10.61 9.97 19.20
C LEU A 117 -10.85 9.04 20.39
N GLU A 118 -9.82 8.34 20.85
CA GLU A 118 -9.86 7.49 22.05
C GLU A 118 -9.94 8.27 23.38
N THR A 119 -9.86 9.61 23.35
CA THR A 119 -10.12 10.45 24.52
C THR A 119 -11.62 10.60 24.79
N MET A 120 -12.47 10.40 23.77
CA MET A 120 -13.93 10.35 23.93
C MET A 120 -14.33 9.08 24.67
N SER A 121 -15.24 9.19 25.65
CA SER A 121 -15.73 8.02 26.37
C SER A 121 -16.80 7.28 25.56
N PRO A 122 -16.96 5.95 25.76
CA PRO A 122 -18.06 5.22 25.12
C PRO A 122 -19.44 5.75 25.50
N LEU A 123 -19.61 6.27 26.72
CA LEU A 123 -20.87 6.86 27.18
C LEU A 123 -21.18 8.16 26.42
N ASP A 124 -20.19 9.01 26.19
CA ASP A 124 -20.35 10.24 25.41
C ASP A 124 -20.64 9.93 23.95
N PHE A 125 -19.98 8.92 23.38
CA PHE A 125 -20.27 8.44 22.03
C PHE A 125 -21.73 7.94 21.89
N MET A 126 -22.26 7.21 22.88
CA MET A 126 -23.65 6.73 22.85
C MET A 126 -24.66 7.87 22.79
N GLN A 127 -24.36 9.03 23.36
CA GLN A 127 -25.31 10.15 23.39
C GLN A 127 -25.64 10.67 21.98
N PHE A 128 -24.70 10.61 21.03
CA PHE A 128 -24.92 11.13 19.66
C PHE A 128 -24.89 10.05 18.56
N ARG A 129 -24.60 8.80 18.90
CA ARG A 129 -24.49 7.71 17.92
C ARG A 129 -25.75 7.53 17.07
N ASP A 130 -26.93 7.72 17.65
CA ASP A 130 -28.21 7.48 16.96
C ASP A 130 -28.44 8.47 15.81
N TYR A 131 -27.91 9.70 15.90
CA TYR A 131 -27.96 10.68 14.81
C TYR A 131 -27.11 10.27 13.59
N LEU A 132 -26.15 9.35 13.77
CA LEU A 132 -25.25 8.92 12.70
C LEU A 132 -25.87 7.84 11.82
N CYS A 133 -26.98 7.20 12.20
CA CYS A 133 -27.59 6.15 11.39
C CYS A 133 -28.25 6.74 10.11
N PRO A 134 -28.03 6.20 8.90
CA PRO A 134 -27.29 4.98 8.53
C PRO A 134 -25.83 5.25 8.08
N ALA A 135 -25.29 6.44 8.32
CA ALA A 135 -23.96 6.82 7.89
C ALA A 135 -22.86 5.98 8.56
N SER A 136 -21.82 5.66 7.78
CA SER A 136 -20.70 4.85 8.26
C SER A 136 -19.44 5.07 7.44
N GLY A 137 -18.27 4.75 8.02
CA GLY A 137 -16.97 4.83 7.34
C GLY A 137 -16.86 3.98 6.06
N PHE A 138 -17.80 3.04 5.83
CA PHE A 138 -17.96 2.34 4.55
C PHE A 138 -18.22 3.27 3.37
N GLN A 139 -18.82 4.44 3.64
CA GLN A 139 -19.12 5.48 2.68
C GLN A 139 -17.94 6.44 2.45
N SER A 140 -16.76 6.19 3.04
CA SER A 140 -15.55 6.95 2.70
C SER A 140 -15.09 6.59 1.29
N LEU A 141 -15.47 7.44 0.33
CA LEU A 141 -15.08 7.30 -1.07
C LEU A 141 -13.55 7.27 -1.20
N GLN A 142 -12.85 8.22 -0.57
CA GLN A 142 -11.40 8.35 -0.72
C GLN A 142 -10.65 7.13 -0.18
N PHE A 143 -11.12 6.52 0.90
CA PHE A 143 -10.54 5.28 1.41
C PHE A 143 -10.68 4.11 0.42
N ARG A 144 -11.82 4.02 -0.29
CA ARG A 144 -12.01 3.01 -1.35
C ARG A 144 -11.15 3.29 -2.58
N LEU A 145 -11.09 4.54 -3.03
CA LEU A 145 -10.22 4.95 -4.13
C LEU A 145 -8.74 4.63 -3.82
N LEU A 146 -8.32 4.84 -2.56
CA LEU A 146 -6.96 4.53 -2.10
C LEU A 146 -6.68 3.03 -2.19
N GLU A 147 -7.55 2.18 -1.64
CA GLU A 147 -7.43 0.72 -1.74
C GLU A 147 -7.33 0.25 -3.20
N ASN A 148 -8.20 0.76 -4.08
CA ASN A 148 -8.26 0.37 -5.49
C ASN A 148 -7.00 0.83 -6.25
N LYS A 149 -6.60 2.11 -6.08
CA LYS A 149 -5.43 2.68 -6.75
C LYS A 149 -4.12 2.04 -6.29
N LEU A 150 -4.03 1.56 -5.05
CA LEU A 150 -2.88 0.77 -4.61
C LEU A 150 -2.89 -0.62 -5.25
N GLY A 151 -4.06 -1.27 -5.33
CA GLY A 151 -4.24 -2.53 -6.07
C GLY A 151 -5.01 -3.63 -5.33
N LEU A 152 -5.81 -3.29 -4.32
CA LEU A 152 -6.69 -4.25 -3.66
C LEU A 152 -7.83 -4.65 -4.61
N LYS A 153 -7.93 -5.95 -4.90
CA LYS A 153 -8.97 -6.45 -5.81
C LYS A 153 -10.27 -6.76 -5.08
N SER A 154 -11.39 -6.65 -5.80
CA SER A 154 -12.73 -6.87 -5.24
C SER A 154 -12.93 -8.30 -4.73
N GLU A 155 -12.36 -9.31 -5.39
CA GLU A 155 -12.42 -10.72 -4.94
C GLU A 155 -11.67 -10.99 -3.61
N GLN A 156 -10.71 -10.12 -3.26
CA GLN A 156 -9.94 -10.22 -2.02
C GLN A 156 -10.69 -9.65 -0.82
N ARG A 157 -11.64 -8.75 -1.08
CA ARG A 157 -12.50 -8.17 -0.04
C ARG A 157 -13.36 -9.27 0.59
N VAL A 158 -13.64 -9.12 1.87
CA VAL A 158 -14.55 -10.02 2.60
C VAL A 158 -15.97 -9.85 2.06
N ARG A 159 -16.78 -10.92 2.06
CA ARG A 159 -18.08 -11.01 1.35
C ARG A 159 -18.99 -9.79 1.51
N PHE A 160 -19.12 -9.27 2.74
CA PHE A 160 -19.93 -8.06 3.01
C PHE A 160 -19.50 -6.84 2.17
N ASN A 161 -18.21 -6.74 1.85
CA ASN A 161 -17.60 -5.60 1.17
C ASN A 161 -17.16 -5.94 -0.27
N GLN A 162 -17.66 -7.04 -0.85
CA GLN A 162 -17.39 -7.37 -2.26
C GLN A 162 -18.16 -6.44 -3.20
N HIS A 163 -19.37 -6.04 -2.82
CA HIS A 163 -20.19 -5.03 -3.53
C HIS A 163 -20.16 -3.69 -2.78
N TYR A 164 -18.97 -3.19 -2.47
CA TYR A 164 -18.81 -1.93 -1.75
C TYR A 164 -19.26 -0.70 -2.57
N SER A 165 -19.36 -0.85 -3.90
CA SER A 165 -19.90 0.17 -4.81
C SER A 165 -21.36 0.52 -4.51
N ASN A 166 -22.16 -0.46 -4.05
CA ASN A 166 -23.59 -0.28 -3.76
C ASN A 166 -23.85 0.80 -2.70
N VAL A 167 -22.84 1.07 -1.86
CA VAL A 167 -22.86 2.13 -0.85
C VAL A 167 -22.94 3.53 -1.48
N PHE A 168 -22.63 3.66 -2.77
CA PHE A 168 -22.58 4.91 -3.51
C PHE A 168 -23.67 5.04 -4.59
N ASP A 169 -24.64 4.11 -4.65
CA ASP A 169 -25.64 4.02 -5.73
C ASP A 169 -26.46 5.31 -5.94
N SER A 170 -26.62 6.12 -4.90
CA SER A 170 -27.35 7.40 -4.96
C SER A 170 -26.56 8.56 -5.58
N LYS A 171 -25.25 8.38 -5.87
CA LYS A 171 -24.36 9.44 -6.37
C LYS A 171 -23.58 8.96 -7.59
N ASN A 172 -24.10 9.28 -8.77
CA ASN A 172 -23.53 8.88 -10.07
C ASN A 172 -22.02 9.23 -10.19
N GLU A 173 -21.60 10.43 -9.77
CA GLU A 173 -20.19 10.82 -9.80
C GLU A 173 -19.25 9.94 -8.97
N TYR A 174 -19.73 9.40 -7.84
CA TYR A 174 -18.93 8.54 -6.96
C TYR A 174 -18.78 7.14 -7.54
N LEU A 175 -19.83 6.61 -8.14
CA LEU A 175 -19.77 5.34 -8.88
C LEU A 175 -18.76 5.44 -10.03
N VAL A 176 -18.84 6.50 -10.84
CA VAL A 176 -17.89 6.74 -11.94
C VAL A 176 -16.45 6.82 -11.41
N ALA A 177 -16.22 7.48 -10.27
CA ALA A 177 -14.88 7.54 -9.67
C ALA A 177 -14.38 6.16 -9.19
N VAL A 178 -15.26 5.35 -8.58
CA VAL A 178 -14.95 3.99 -8.13
C VAL A 178 -14.65 3.08 -9.32
N GLU A 179 -15.54 3.01 -10.31
CA GLU A 179 -15.36 2.23 -11.54
C GLU A 179 -14.05 2.59 -12.25
N ARG A 180 -13.79 3.89 -12.39
CA ARG A 180 -12.54 4.39 -12.96
C ARG A 180 -11.32 3.90 -12.16
N SER A 181 -11.39 3.93 -10.83
CA SER A 181 -10.28 3.48 -9.97
C SER A 181 -10.02 1.98 -10.03
N GLU A 182 -11.03 1.17 -10.35
CA GLU A 182 -10.88 -0.28 -10.56
C GLU A 182 -10.34 -0.61 -11.96
N GLN A 183 -10.69 0.18 -12.97
CA GLN A 183 -10.27 -0.04 -14.36
C GLN A 183 -8.88 0.50 -14.67
N GLU A 184 -8.50 1.65 -14.09
CA GLU A 184 -7.18 2.21 -14.32
C GLU A 184 -6.07 1.31 -13.72
N PRO A 185 -4.86 1.28 -14.31
CA PRO A 185 -3.74 0.53 -13.74
C PRO A 185 -3.45 0.95 -12.29
N SER A 186 -3.53 -0.02 -11.37
CA SER A 186 -3.15 0.16 -9.97
C SER A 186 -1.64 0.31 -9.83
N LEU A 187 -1.20 0.85 -8.68
CA LEU A 187 0.23 0.94 -8.37
C LEU A 187 0.88 -0.45 -8.37
N LEU A 188 0.23 -1.47 -7.81
CA LEU A 188 0.69 -2.86 -7.89
C LEU A 188 0.96 -3.29 -9.33
N LYS A 189 0.01 -3.07 -10.26
CA LYS A 189 0.18 -3.48 -11.67
C LYS A 189 1.28 -2.70 -12.38
N LEU A 190 1.45 -1.43 -12.03
CA LEU A 190 2.50 -0.58 -12.59
C LEU A 190 3.89 -0.96 -12.07
N VAL A 191 4.01 -1.25 -10.77
CA VAL A 191 5.23 -1.76 -10.13
C VAL A 191 5.59 -3.13 -10.68
N GLU A 192 4.61 -4.02 -10.88
CA GLU A 192 4.81 -5.33 -11.51
C GLU A 192 5.48 -5.18 -12.88
N LYS A 193 4.92 -4.36 -13.78
CA LYS A 193 5.51 -4.10 -15.10
C LYS A 193 6.91 -3.47 -15.03
N TRP A 194 7.16 -2.65 -14.02
CA TRP A 194 8.49 -2.08 -13.79
C TRP A 194 9.50 -3.16 -13.34
N LEU A 195 9.11 -4.05 -12.43
CA LEU A 195 9.93 -5.16 -11.96
C LEU A 195 10.24 -6.19 -13.06
N GLU A 196 9.30 -6.45 -13.97
CA GLU A 196 9.51 -7.36 -15.12
C GLU A 196 10.63 -6.90 -16.06
N ARG A 197 10.99 -5.61 -16.01
CA ARG A 197 12.01 -4.97 -16.84
C ARG A 197 13.32 -4.73 -16.08
N THR A 198 13.48 -5.34 -14.91
CA THR A 198 14.71 -5.22 -14.13
C THR A 198 15.90 -5.75 -14.95
N PRO A 199 16.93 -4.94 -15.21
CA PRO A 199 18.07 -5.37 -16.02
C PRO A 199 18.84 -6.48 -15.29
N GLY A 200 19.19 -7.56 -15.99
CA GLY A 200 19.86 -8.74 -15.44
C GLY A 200 18.98 -10.00 -15.42
N LEU A 201 17.69 -9.87 -15.72
CA LEU A 201 16.74 -10.99 -15.87
C LEU A 201 16.72 -11.58 -17.29
N GLU A 202 17.43 -10.99 -18.24
CA GLU A 202 17.50 -11.46 -19.62
C GLU A 202 18.36 -12.73 -19.71
N THR A 203 17.86 -13.74 -20.44
CA THR A 203 18.56 -15.00 -20.72
C THR A 203 19.85 -14.78 -21.50
N ASP A 204 19.85 -13.78 -22.36
CA ASP A 204 20.94 -13.48 -23.30
C ASP A 204 21.99 -12.55 -22.64
N GLY A 205 21.72 -12.12 -21.40
CA GLY A 205 22.54 -11.18 -20.64
C GLY A 205 23.15 -11.83 -19.39
N PHE A 206 22.82 -11.30 -18.21
CA PHE A 206 23.33 -11.85 -16.96
C PHE A 206 22.69 -13.18 -16.57
N ASP A 207 21.47 -13.46 -17.04
CA ASP A 207 20.68 -14.65 -16.70
C ASP A 207 20.67 -14.95 -15.19
N PHE A 208 20.20 -13.97 -14.41
CA PHE A 208 20.12 -14.10 -12.96
C PHE A 208 19.39 -15.37 -12.54
N TRP A 209 18.28 -15.71 -13.20
CA TRP A 209 17.39 -16.77 -12.74
C TRP A 209 18.01 -18.16 -12.80
N THR A 210 18.68 -18.50 -13.91
CA THR A 210 19.38 -19.78 -14.04
C THR A 210 20.55 -19.89 -13.07
N LYS A 211 21.31 -18.80 -12.88
CA LYS A 211 22.41 -18.76 -11.91
C LYS A 211 21.90 -18.92 -10.48
N TYR A 212 20.82 -18.23 -10.15
CA TYR A 212 20.16 -18.32 -8.86
C TYR A 212 19.65 -19.75 -8.58
N GLN A 213 18.99 -20.40 -9.55
CA GLN A 213 18.59 -21.81 -9.45
C GLN A 213 19.76 -22.74 -9.14
N ARG A 214 20.90 -22.55 -9.84
CA ARG A 214 22.11 -23.34 -9.61
C ARG A 214 22.65 -23.16 -8.20
N CYS A 215 22.77 -21.92 -7.74
CA CYS A 215 23.27 -21.61 -6.40
C CYS A 215 22.32 -22.12 -5.29
N VAL A 216 21.00 -22.08 -5.51
CA VAL A 216 20.05 -22.70 -4.59
C VAL A 216 20.23 -24.21 -4.53
N GLN A 217 20.41 -24.86 -5.68
CA GLN A 217 20.63 -26.31 -5.71
C GLN A 217 21.93 -26.69 -4.99
N GLU A 218 23.00 -25.94 -5.19
CA GLU A 218 24.28 -26.11 -4.49
C GLU A 218 24.11 -25.95 -2.97
N MET A 219 23.46 -24.87 -2.52
CA MET A 219 23.16 -24.65 -1.10
C MET A 219 22.33 -25.78 -0.50
N LEU A 220 21.31 -26.26 -1.22
CA LEU A 220 20.43 -27.34 -0.77
C LEU A 220 21.19 -28.67 -0.69
N ASN A 221 22.08 -28.96 -1.64
CA ASN A 221 22.94 -30.14 -1.60
C ASN A 221 23.90 -30.10 -0.40
N ASN A 222 24.62 -28.99 -0.21
CA ASN A 222 25.54 -28.84 0.92
C ASN A 222 24.82 -28.99 2.27
N ARG A 223 23.59 -28.47 2.39
CA ARG A 223 22.75 -28.63 3.59
C ARG A 223 22.28 -30.07 3.79
N LYS A 224 21.96 -30.78 2.70
CA LYS A 224 21.56 -32.19 2.76
C LYS A 224 22.74 -33.04 3.24
N ASP A 225 23.92 -32.82 2.68
CA ASP A 225 25.12 -33.60 3.03
C ASP A 225 25.52 -33.35 4.49
N SER A 226 25.55 -32.08 4.92
CA SER A 226 25.77 -31.70 6.33
C SER A 226 24.70 -32.23 7.30
N ALA A 227 23.48 -32.49 6.83
CA ALA A 227 22.44 -33.13 7.64
C ALA A 227 22.67 -34.64 7.78
N LEU A 228 23.20 -35.29 6.74
CA LEU A 228 23.50 -36.73 6.75
C LEU A 228 24.75 -37.05 7.59
N GLU A 229 25.71 -36.13 7.65
CA GLU A 229 26.93 -36.24 8.46
C GLU A 229 26.72 -35.92 9.96
N GLU A 230 25.50 -35.54 10.37
CA GLU A 230 25.22 -35.19 11.77
C GLU A 230 25.05 -36.44 12.65
N ASP A 231 25.91 -36.60 13.66
CA ASP A 231 25.94 -37.76 14.56
C ASP A 231 24.73 -37.83 15.51
N ASN A 232 24.18 -36.67 15.91
CA ASN A 232 23.04 -36.62 16.81
C ASN A 232 21.71 -36.88 16.06
N GLU A 233 21.05 -38.00 16.32
CA GLU A 233 19.81 -38.42 15.63
C GLU A 233 18.69 -37.35 15.66
N SER A 234 18.53 -36.66 16.79
CA SER A 234 17.51 -35.61 16.93
C SER A 234 17.86 -34.38 16.08
N ALA A 235 19.12 -33.96 16.11
CA ALA A 235 19.60 -32.85 15.30
C ALA A 235 19.57 -33.19 13.80
N GLN A 236 19.95 -34.41 13.42
CA GLN A 236 19.89 -34.92 12.06
C GLN A 236 18.46 -34.86 11.51
N SER A 237 17.50 -35.40 12.25
CA SER A 237 16.09 -35.39 11.84
C SER A 237 15.54 -33.97 11.70
N CYS A 238 15.92 -33.05 12.60
CA CYS A 238 15.56 -31.64 12.49
C CYS A 238 16.14 -30.99 11.22
N ARG A 239 17.43 -31.21 10.94
CA ARG A 239 18.10 -30.66 9.74
C ARG A 239 17.54 -31.23 8.44
N ILE A 240 17.24 -32.53 8.38
CA ILE A 240 16.60 -33.15 7.23
C ILE A 240 15.22 -32.54 6.99
N ALA A 241 14.44 -32.30 8.05
CA ALA A 241 13.14 -31.65 7.94
C ALA A 241 13.23 -30.20 7.45
N ASP A 242 14.18 -29.40 7.96
CA ASP A 242 14.46 -28.03 7.47
C ASP A 242 14.84 -28.03 5.99
N TYR A 243 15.76 -28.91 5.59
CA TYR A 243 16.16 -29.08 4.19
C TYR A 243 14.96 -29.39 3.29
N LYS A 244 14.11 -30.35 3.67
CA LYS A 244 12.92 -30.73 2.88
C LYS A 244 11.96 -29.55 2.73
N LYS A 245 11.63 -28.86 3.82
CA LYS A 245 10.76 -27.67 3.81
C LYS A 245 11.33 -26.55 2.94
N ARG A 246 12.63 -26.28 3.02
CA ARG A 246 13.29 -25.26 2.17
C ARG A 246 13.25 -25.65 0.70
N LYS A 247 13.50 -26.92 0.38
CA LYS A 247 13.43 -27.42 -1.00
C LYS A 247 12.03 -27.23 -1.58
N GLU A 248 10.99 -27.63 -0.84
CA GLU A 248 9.58 -27.44 -1.24
C GLU A 248 9.27 -25.94 -1.43
N MET A 249 9.71 -25.09 -0.51
CA MET A 249 9.54 -23.64 -0.59
C MET A 249 10.17 -23.06 -1.87
N PHE A 250 11.42 -23.40 -2.20
CA PHE A 250 12.06 -22.91 -3.44
C PHE A 250 11.40 -23.45 -4.71
N GLN A 251 10.91 -24.70 -4.69
CA GLN A 251 10.15 -25.26 -5.81
C GLN A 251 8.93 -24.41 -6.16
N THR A 252 8.27 -23.79 -5.16
CA THR A 252 7.12 -22.90 -5.41
C THR A 252 7.45 -21.63 -6.22
N VAL A 253 8.73 -21.28 -6.38
CA VAL A 253 9.16 -20.15 -7.21
C VAL A 253 9.82 -20.62 -8.49
N PHE A 254 10.50 -21.76 -8.49
CA PHE A 254 11.11 -22.30 -9.70
C PHE A 254 10.11 -22.89 -10.67
N ASP A 255 9.03 -23.48 -10.16
CA ASP A 255 7.93 -23.99 -10.96
C ASP A 255 6.93 -22.86 -11.29
N GLN A 256 6.85 -22.53 -12.57
CA GLN A 256 5.96 -21.49 -13.07
C GLN A 256 4.48 -21.88 -12.94
N GLU A 257 4.12 -23.16 -13.10
CA GLU A 257 2.74 -23.62 -12.98
C GLU A 257 2.26 -23.51 -11.53
N VAL A 258 3.11 -23.92 -10.57
CA VAL A 258 2.84 -23.75 -9.15
C VAL A 258 2.67 -22.28 -8.79
N HIS A 259 3.52 -21.41 -9.32
CA HIS A 259 3.41 -19.97 -9.13
C HIS A 259 2.08 -19.42 -9.68
N GLN A 260 1.67 -19.81 -10.88
CA GLN A 260 0.38 -19.41 -11.46
C GLN A 260 -0.81 -19.92 -10.64
N ALA A 261 -0.73 -21.14 -10.11
CA ALA A 261 -1.76 -21.68 -9.23
C ALA A 261 -1.89 -20.89 -7.91
N LEU A 262 -0.78 -20.36 -7.38
CA LEU A 262 -0.79 -19.48 -6.19
C LEU A 262 -1.35 -18.09 -6.52
N LEU A 263 -1.07 -17.56 -7.71
CA LEU A 263 -1.68 -16.32 -8.20
C LEU A 263 -3.19 -16.45 -8.35
N ALA A 264 -3.67 -17.53 -8.96
CA ALA A 264 -5.09 -17.80 -9.16
C ALA A 264 -5.86 -17.91 -7.84
N ARG A 265 -5.23 -18.47 -6.79
CA ARG A 265 -5.80 -18.55 -5.43
C ARG A 265 -5.73 -17.24 -4.65
N GLY A 266 -5.02 -16.22 -5.15
CA GLY A 266 -4.77 -15.00 -4.40
C GLY A 266 -3.85 -15.22 -3.19
N GLU A 267 -2.93 -16.18 -3.27
CA GLU A 267 -1.82 -16.36 -2.33
C GLU A 267 -0.56 -15.59 -2.78
N ARG A 268 -0.48 -15.25 -4.07
CA ARG A 268 0.48 -14.30 -4.66
C ARG A 268 -0.23 -13.16 -5.38
N ARG A 269 0.50 -12.11 -5.75
CA ARG A 269 0.01 -10.86 -6.37
C ARG A 269 0.77 -10.48 -7.63
N LEU A 270 2.09 -10.67 -7.62
CA LEU A 270 3.04 -10.33 -8.67
C LEU A 270 3.21 -11.50 -9.64
N SER A 271 3.35 -11.17 -10.92
CA SER A 271 3.78 -12.11 -11.95
C SER A 271 5.11 -12.78 -11.59
N HIS A 272 5.34 -13.95 -12.19
CA HIS A 272 6.54 -14.75 -11.94
C HIS A 272 7.81 -13.94 -12.21
N ARG A 273 7.84 -13.24 -13.35
CA ARG A 273 8.97 -12.41 -13.76
C ARG A 273 9.14 -11.17 -12.87
N ALA A 274 8.05 -10.54 -12.42
CA ALA A 274 8.14 -9.45 -11.45
C ALA A 274 8.72 -9.91 -10.11
N LEU A 275 8.35 -11.11 -9.65
CA LEU A 275 8.90 -11.70 -8.43
C LEU A 275 10.41 -11.98 -8.57
N GLN A 276 10.87 -12.45 -9.73
CA GLN A 276 12.31 -12.59 -10.03
C GLN A 276 13.04 -11.25 -9.90
N GLY A 277 12.48 -10.17 -10.46
CA GLY A 277 13.03 -8.82 -10.35
C GLY A 277 13.09 -8.32 -8.91
N ALA A 278 12.06 -8.57 -8.12
CA ALA A 278 12.03 -8.21 -6.70
C ALA A 278 13.10 -8.97 -5.89
N ILE A 279 13.26 -10.27 -6.12
CA ILE A 279 14.33 -11.08 -5.50
C ILE A 279 15.70 -10.52 -5.91
N PHE A 280 15.89 -10.22 -7.20
CA PHE A 280 17.13 -9.68 -7.72
C PHE A 280 17.50 -8.35 -7.07
N ILE A 281 16.60 -7.35 -7.09
CA ILE A 281 16.82 -6.05 -6.44
C ILE A 281 17.14 -6.21 -4.95
N THR A 282 16.48 -7.15 -4.27
CA THR A 282 16.70 -7.37 -2.83
C THR A 282 18.08 -7.97 -2.53
N MET A 283 18.57 -8.89 -3.36
CA MET A 283 19.90 -9.51 -3.19
C MET A 283 21.05 -8.55 -3.51
N TYR A 284 20.89 -7.71 -4.54
CA TYR A 284 21.93 -6.79 -5.01
C TYR A 284 21.61 -5.33 -4.63
N ARG A 285 20.91 -5.14 -3.52
CA ARG A 285 20.46 -3.82 -3.03
C ARG A 285 21.60 -2.81 -2.80
N ASP A 286 22.81 -3.29 -2.58
CA ASP A 286 24.00 -2.47 -2.32
C ASP A 286 24.63 -1.92 -3.61
N GLU A 287 24.19 -2.40 -4.79
CA GLU A 287 24.61 -1.84 -6.07
C GLU A 287 23.95 -0.47 -6.30
N ALA A 288 24.71 0.47 -6.89
CA ALA A 288 24.30 1.86 -7.03
C ALA A 288 22.93 2.01 -7.71
N ARG A 289 22.71 1.30 -8.82
CA ARG A 289 21.42 1.32 -9.55
C ARG A 289 20.28 0.63 -8.82
N PHE A 290 20.54 -0.26 -7.85
CA PHE A 290 19.49 -0.96 -7.09
C PHE A 290 19.22 -0.38 -5.70
N THR A 291 20.04 0.55 -5.23
CA THR A 291 19.83 1.23 -3.95
C THR A 291 18.46 1.93 -3.89
N LEU A 292 18.12 2.75 -4.89
CA LEU A 292 16.82 3.45 -4.92
C LEU A 292 15.64 2.49 -5.19
N PRO A 293 15.71 1.55 -6.15
CA PRO A 293 14.70 0.50 -6.30
C PRO A 293 14.40 -0.27 -5.01
N SER A 294 15.43 -0.68 -4.26
CA SER A 294 15.25 -1.39 -2.99
C SER A 294 14.51 -0.54 -1.94
N GLN A 295 14.81 0.77 -1.88
CA GLN A 295 14.09 1.70 -1.01
C GLN A 295 12.63 1.91 -1.45
N ILE A 296 12.34 1.90 -2.75
CA ILE A 296 10.95 1.93 -3.25
C ILE A 296 10.20 0.68 -2.77
N LEU A 297 10.77 -0.51 -2.94
CA LEU A 297 10.15 -1.76 -2.46
C LEU A 297 9.92 -1.72 -0.94
N SER A 298 10.86 -1.17 -0.18
CA SER A 298 10.72 -0.97 1.26
C SER A 298 9.58 -0.02 1.61
N ALA A 299 9.47 1.13 0.92
CA ALA A 299 8.38 2.09 1.15
C ALA A 299 7.00 1.50 0.81
N LEU A 300 6.89 0.63 -0.21
CA LEU A 300 5.65 -0.07 -0.53
C LEU A 300 5.22 -1.04 0.59
N MET A 301 6.17 -1.78 1.17
CA MET A 301 5.91 -2.62 2.35
C MET A 301 5.53 -1.78 3.57
N ASP A 302 6.18 -0.63 3.77
CA ASP A 302 5.85 0.28 4.88
C ASP A 302 4.41 0.81 4.77
N ILE A 303 3.94 1.14 3.56
CA ILE A 303 2.55 1.56 3.31
C ILE A 303 1.57 0.44 3.72
N ASP A 304 1.79 -0.80 3.27
CA ASP A 304 0.93 -1.93 3.66
C ASP A 304 0.93 -2.17 5.18
N CYS A 305 2.12 -2.10 5.79
CA CYS A 305 2.28 -2.26 7.24
C CYS A 305 1.50 -1.18 8.01
N LEU A 306 1.60 0.08 7.59
CA LEU A 306 0.90 1.18 8.25
C LEU A 306 -0.61 1.15 7.99
N MET A 307 -1.07 0.74 6.81
CA MET A 307 -2.49 0.50 6.57
C MET A 307 -3.03 -0.61 7.47
N ALA A 308 -2.30 -1.71 7.65
CA ALA A 308 -2.69 -2.77 8.57
C ALA A 308 -2.72 -2.30 10.03
N LYS A 309 -1.72 -1.52 10.46
CA LYS A 309 -1.69 -0.88 11.79
C LYS A 309 -2.87 0.07 12.00
N TRP A 310 -3.17 0.91 11.02
CA TRP A 310 -4.32 1.83 11.09
C TRP A 310 -5.64 1.05 11.24
N ARG A 311 -5.85 -0.01 10.43
CA ARG A 311 -7.03 -0.88 10.58
C ARG A 311 -7.08 -1.52 11.96
N HIS A 312 -5.95 -1.96 12.48
CA HIS A 312 -5.87 -2.58 13.81
C HIS A 312 -6.24 -1.60 14.92
N ASN A 313 -5.65 -0.40 14.93
CA ASN A 313 -5.99 0.65 15.90
C ASN A 313 -7.47 1.02 15.79
N HIS A 314 -7.99 1.17 14.57
CA HIS A 314 -9.42 1.42 14.35
C HIS A 314 -10.30 0.28 14.91
N VAL A 315 -9.92 -0.99 14.72
CA VAL A 315 -10.63 -2.15 15.31
C VAL A 315 -10.67 -2.08 16.83
N LEU A 316 -9.54 -1.77 17.47
CA LEU A 316 -9.44 -1.67 18.93
C LEU A 316 -10.28 -0.51 19.47
N MET A 317 -10.19 0.66 18.85
CA MET A 317 -11.01 1.82 19.18
C MET A 317 -12.50 1.49 19.04
N VAL A 318 -12.92 0.87 17.94
CA VAL A 318 -14.33 0.47 17.75
C VAL A 318 -14.77 -0.53 18.82
N GLN A 319 -13.93 -1.51 19.16
CA GLN A 319 -14.23 -2.46 20.24
C GLN A 319 -14.41 -1.74 21.59
N ARG A 320 -13.62 -0.69 21.87
CA ARG A 320 -13.78 0.13 23.07
C ARG A 320 -15.07 0.95 23.04
N MET A 321 -15.44 1.51 21.89
CA MET A 321 -16.61 2.39 21.74
C MET A 321 -17.95 1.66 21.72
N ILE A 322 -18.03 0.49 21.08
CA ILE A 322 -19.30 -0.24 20.87
C ILE A 322 -19.22 -1.73 21.25
N GLY A 323 -18.13 -2.20 21.84
CA GLY A 323 -17.96 -3.62 22.18
C GLY A 323 -17.89 -4.54 20.95
N SER A 324 -18.08 -5.83 21.18
CA SER A 324 -17.95 -6.88 20.15
C SER A 324 -19.28 -7.33 19.53
N GLN A 325 -20.41 -6.95 20.13
CA GLN A 325 -21.74 -7.49 19.80
C GLN A 325 -22.70 -6.47 19.18
N HIS A 326 -22.42 -5.16 19.30
CA HIS A 326 -23.25 -4.15 18.67
C HIS A 326 -22.99 -4.12 17.15
N LEU A 327 -24.09 -4.05 16.40
CA LEU A 327 -24.04 -3.82 14.96
C LEU A 327 -23.45 -2.44 14.67
N GLY A 328 -22.69 -2.35 13.57
CA GLY A 328 -22.26 -1.06 13.06
C GLY A 328 -23.45 -0.27 12.49
N THR A 329 -23.40 1.06 12.54
CA THR A 329 -24.44 1.93 11.94
C THR A 329 -24.61 1.70 10.43
N GLY A 330 -23.56 1.22 9.76
CA GLY A 330 -23.58 0.82 8.34
C GLY A 330 -24.10 -0.60 8.07
N GLY A 331 -24.79 -1.25 9.01
CA GLY A 331 -25.42 -2.56 8.81
C GLY A 331 -24.48 -3.77 8.87
N THR A 332 -23.26 -3.59 9.38
CA THR A 332 -22.26 -4.67 9.50
C THR A 332 -22.30 -5.32 10.88
N SER A 333 -21.64 -6.47 11.02
CA SER A 333 -21.34 -7.07 12.34
C SER A 333 -20.37 -6.25 13.20
N GLY A 334 -20.08 -5.00 12.82
CA GLY A 334 -19.25 -4.05 13.55
C GLY A 334 -17.82 -4.55 13.71
N TYR A 335 -17.43 -4.83 14.95
CA TYR A 335 -16.09 -5.30 15.31
C TYR A 335 -15.65 -6.55 14.53
N GLN A 336 -16.51 -7.56 14.38
CA GLN A 336 -16.13 -8.82 13.72
C GLN A 336 -15.78 -8.63 12.24
N TYR A 337 -16.56 -7.79 11.55
CA TYR A 337 -16.24 -7.40 10.18
C TYR A 337 -14.87 -6.70 10.13
N LEU A 338 -14.65 -5.67 10.96
CA LEU A 338 -13.41 -4.90 10.91
C LEU A 338 -12.19 -5.78 11.21
N ARG A 339 -12.31 -6.69 12.19
CA ARG A 339 -11.28 -7.68 12.52
C ARG A 339 -10.93 -8.57 11.32
N SER A 340 -11.91 -8.98 10.51
CA SER A 340 -11.65 -9.78 9.30
C SER A 340 -10.84 -9.04 8.23
N THR A 341 -10.83 -7.69 8.27
CA THR A 341 -10.02 -6.87 7.37
C THR A 341 -8.53 -6.81 7.73
N LEU A 342 -8.14 -7.37 8.89
CA LEU A 342 -6.74 -7.45 9.34
C LEU A 342 -5.96 -8.61 8.69
N SER A 343 -6.59 -9.37 7.79
CA SER A 343 -5.94 -10.50 7.12
C SER A 343 -5.03 -10.07 5.97
N ASP A 344 -4.10 -10.95 5.59
CA ASP A 344 -3.21 -10.78 4.44
C ASP A 344 -3.95 -10.67 3.09
N ARG A 345 -5.27 -10.92 3.06
CA ARG A 345 -6.11 -10.62 1.89
C ARG A 345 -6.09 -9.13 1.55
N TYR A 346 -5.91 -8.25 2.54
CA TYR A 346 -5.82 -6.80 2.36
C TYR A 346 -4.39 -6.28 2.17
N LYS A 347 -3.35 -7.13 2.26
CA LYS A 347 -1.97 -6.75 1.91
C LYS A 347 -1.80 -6.77 0.39
N ILE A 348 -1.47 -5.61 -0.17
CA ILE A 348 -1.43 -5.41 -1.61
C ILE A 348 -0.11 -5.89 -2.19
N PHE A 349 1.00 -5.60 -1.50
CA PHE A 349 2.36 -5.98 -1.82
C PHE A 349 2.82 -7.21 -1.00
N LEU A 350 1.91 -8.14 -0.74
CA LEU A 350 2.15 -9.37 0.04
C LEU A 350 3.44 -10.10 -0.37
N ASP A 351 3.69 -10.20 -1.67
CA ASP A 351 4.85 -10.92 -2.18
C ASP A 351 6.19 -10.28 -1.78
N LEU A 352 6.25 -8.95 -1.63
CA LEU A 352 7.47 -8.26 -1.22
C LEU A 352 7.91 -8.67 0.19
N PHE A 353 6.96 -8.88 1.11
CA PHE A 353 7.26 -9.44 2.43
C PHE A 353 7.81 -10.86 2.32
N ASN A 354 7.21 -11.67 1.45
CA ASN A 354 7.55 -13.07 1.24
C ASN A 354 8.85 -13.28 0.43
N VAL A 355 9.40 -12.23 -0.23
CA VAL A 355 10.72 -12.29 -0.87
C VAL A 355 11.80 -12.73 0.13
N SER A 356 11.67 -12.34 1.40
CA SER A 356 12.58 -12.71 2.49
C SER A 356 12.76 -14.23 2.63
N SER A 357 11.73 -15.01 2.30
CA SER A 357 11.77 -16.48 2.33
C SER A 357 12.74 -17.06 1.28
N PHE A 358 13.01 -16.32 0.21
CA PHE A 358 13.82 -16.78 -0.93
C PHE A 358 15.24 -16.18 -0.92
N LEU A 359 15.65 -15.54 0.17
CA LEU A 359 17.01 -14.99 0.27
C LEU A 359 18.03 -16.09 0.56
N LEU A 360 19.23 -15.91 0.02
CA LEU A 360 20.38 -16.80 0.22
C LEU A 360 21.40 -16.17 1.16
N PRO A 361 22.16 -16.99 1.91
CA PRO A 361 23.37 -16.51 2.55
C PRO A 361 24.30 -15.87 1.52
N LYS A 362 25.01 -14.79 1.89
CA LYS A 362 25.83 -13.98 0.97
C LYS A 362 26.79 -14.81 0.11
N GLN A 363 27.37 -15.87 0.66
CA GLN A 363 28.29 -16.78 -0.03
C GLN A 363 27.68 -17.54 -1.23
N TYR A 364 26.35 -17.73 -1.25
CA TYR A 364 25.64 -18.42 -2.33
C TYR A 364 24.96 -17.43 -3.30
N ILE A 365 25.05 -16.12 -3.09
CA ILE A 365 24.51 -15.16 -4.04
C ILE A 365 25.38 -15.18 -5.30
N PRO A 366 24.81 -15.35 -6.50
CA PRO A 366 25.61 -15.36 -7.73
C PRO A 366 26.49 -14.10 -7.86
N PRO A 367 27.80 -14.21 -8.08
CA PRO A 367 28.61 -13.02 -8.24
C PRO A 367 28.24 -12.29 -9.55
N LEU A 368 28.21 -10.96 -9.49
CA LEU A 368 28.06 -10.12 -10.68
C LEU A 368 29.32 -10.25 -11.56
N ASN A 369 29.14 -10.50 -12.86
CA ASN A 369 30.25 -10.51 -13.82
C ASN A 369 30.63 -9.07 -14.23
N GLY A 370 31.82 -8.90 -14.84
CA GLY A 370 32.33 -7.57 -15.23
C GLY A 370 31.32 -6.66 -15.95
N PRO A 371 30.62 -7.15 -17.02
CA PRO A 371 29.66 -6.35 -17.76
C PRO A 371 28.45 -5.88 -16.92
N ILE A 372 27.79 -6.78 -16.18
CA ILE A 372 26.62 -6.40 -15.37
C ILE A 372 27.04 -5.52 -14.20
N LYS A 373 28.23 -5.75 -13.62
CA LYS A 373 28.76 -4.96 -12.51
C LYS A 373 29.03 -3.52 -12.95
N CYS A 374 29.62 -3.32 -14.14
CA CYS A 374 29.76 -1.97 -14.72
C CYS A 374 28.38 -1.35 -14.98
N GLN A 375 27.46 -2.13 -15.55
CA GLN A 375 26.11 -1.66 -15.82
C GLN A 375 25.35 -1.24 -14.55
N LEU A 376 25.58 -1.90 -13.41
CA LEU A 376 24.89 -1.66 -12.13
C LEU A 376 25.59 -0.65 -11.20
N SER A 377 26.91 -0.54 -11.29
CA SER A 377 27.72 0.40 -10.49
C SER A 377 27.69 1.83 -11.03
N GLY A 378 27.24 2.03 -12.27
CA GLY A 378 27.28 3.34 -12.93
C GLY A 378 28.68 3.75 -13.42
N TYR A 379 29.68 2.90 -13.24
CA TYR A 379 31.01 3.06 -13.83
C TYR A 379 31.03 2.45 -15.23
N GLN A 380 31.20 3.29 -16.25
CA GLN A 380 31.79 2.83 -17.50
C GLN A 380 33.28 2.64 -17.23
N GLN A 381 33.78 1.40 -17.28
CA GLN A 381 35.22 1.23 -17.51
C GLN A 381 35.51 1.90 -18.85
N GLU A 382 36.31 2.97 -18.83
CA GLU A 382 37.06 3.35 -20.03
C GLU A 382 37.77 2.09 -20.48
N LEU A 383 37.33 1.53 -21.62
CA LEU A 383 38.10 0.53 -22.32
C LEU A 383 39.42 1.22 -22.63
N ASP A 384 40.45 0.82 -21.88
CA ASP A 384 41.83 1.18 -22.12
C ASP A 384 42.17 0.69 -23.54
N HIS A 385 41.91 1.54 -24.52
CA HIS A 385 42.49 1.45 -25.85
C HIS A 385 43.97 1.82 -25.68
N GLY A 386 44.73 0.90 -25.07
CA GLY A 386 46.17 0.89 -25.14
C GLY A 386 46.58 0.67 -26.59
N GLU A 387 46.94 1.77 -27.22
CA GLU A 387 47.49 1.86 -28.57
C GLU A 387 48.80 1.05 -28.71
N LEU A 388 48.96 0.52 -29.93
CA LEU A 388 50.16 0.04 -30.64
C LEU A 388 50.67 -1.39 -30.37
#